data_AF-A0A533XAN9-F1
#
_entry.id   AF-A0A533XAN9-F1
#
_cell.length_a   1.000
_cell.length_b   1.000
_cell.length_c   1.000
_cell.angle_alpha   90.00
_cell.angle_beta   90.00
_cell.angle_gamma   90.00
#
_symmetry.space_group_name_H-M   'P 1'
#
loop_
_entity.id
_entity.type
_entity.pdbx_description
1 polymer ?
#
loop_
_entity_poly.entity_id
_entity_poly.type
_entity_poly.pdbx_seq_one_letter_code
_entity_poly.pdbx_strand_id
1 'polypeptide(L)'
;MLRAKAFHVVYANWCPHCAPTAVEKMKLAAKELGVPCLLYDIDTEQVRAADELVKKHGDWSPDYLIPQVFVEFEDGEVKHVLTGYPEGVEYTRVAVDNLVRSEMFRTLRAQPG
;
A
#
# COMPACT_ATOMS: atom_id res chain seq x y z
N MET A 1 19.65 4.77 -8.27
CA MET A 1 18.38 4.03 -8.49
C MET A 1 17.76 3.81 -7.14
N LEU A 2 16.48 4.15 -6.95
CA LEU A 2 15.82 4.09 -5.65
C LEU A 2 15.32 2.66 -5.39
N ARG A 3 15.78 2.06 -4.29
CA ARG A 3 15.36 0.75 -3.78
C ARG A 3 14.16 0.91 -2.87
N ALA A 4 13.19 0.01 -2.97
CA ALA A 4 12.12 -0.07 -1.97
C ALA A 4 12.72 -0.59 -0.66
N LYS A 5 12.33 0.04 0.44
CA LYS A 5 12.66 -0.35 1.81
C LYS A 5 11.50 -1.05 2.49
N ALA A 6 10.26 -0.60 2.27
CA ALA A 6 9.06 -1.22 2.82
C ALA A 6 7.81 -0.87 2.00
N PHE A 7 6.80 -1.74 2.08
CA PHE A 7 5.43 -1.40 1.72
C PHE A 7 4.64 -1.08 2.98
N HIS A 8 3.80 -0.05 2.93
CA HIS A 8 2.86 0.29 3.99
C HIS A 8 1.44 0.19 3.47
N VAL A 9 0.55 -0.48 4.21
CA VAL A 9 -0.84 -0.67 3.81
C VAL A 9 -1.75 -0.26 4.96
N VAL A 10 -2.51 0.81 4.75
CA VAL A 10 -3.58 1.24 5.65
C VAL A 10 -4.85 0.50 5.26
N TYR A 11 -5.47 -0.19 6.22
CA TYR A 11 -6.55 -1.12 5.94
C TYR A 11 -7.49 -1.31 7.14
N ALA A 12 -8.58 -2.06 6.92
CA ALA A 12 -9.43 -2.61 7.96
C ALA A 12 -9.79 -4.06 7.62
N ASN A 13 -9.95 -4.92 8.63
CA ASN A 13 -10.25 -6.34 8.42
C ASN A 13 -11.64 -6.61 7.82
N TRP A 14 -12.62 -5.75 8.11
CA TRP A 14 -13.97 -5.87 7.55
C TRP A 14 -14.08 -5.37 6.10
N CYS A 15 -13.08 -4.64 5.60
CA CYS A 15 -13.15 -3.97 4.31
C CYS A 15 -12.76 -4.92 3.15
N PRO A 16 -13.67 -5.24 2.22
CA PRO A 16 -13.39 -6.17 1.12
C PRO A 16 -12.44 -5.59 0.06
N HIS A 17 -12.30 -4.26 -0.01
CA HIS A 17 -11.27 -3.60 -0.83
C HIS A 17 -9.88 -3.78 -0.22
N CYS A 18 -9.79 -4.00 1.10
CA CYS A 18 -8.55 -4.16 1.84
C CYS A 18 -8.07 -5.61 1.82
N ALA A 19 -8.80 -6.49 2.49
CA ALA A 19 -8.42 -7.89 2.68
C ALA A 19 -9.48 -8.81 2.05
N PRO A 20 -9.10 -9.75 1.15
CA PRO A 20 -7.73 -10.06 0.72
C PRO A 20 -7.19 -9.15 -0.39
N THR A 21 -8.02 -8.27 -0.98
CA THR A 21 -7.79 -7.63 -2.28
C THR A 21 -6.46 -6.87 -2.40
N ALA A 22 -6.18 -5.90 -1.51
CA ALA A 22 -4.94 -5.15 -1.52
C ALA A 22 -3.87 -5.79 -0.61
N VAL A 23 -4.26 -6.20 0.60
CA VAL A 23 -3.33 -6.69 1.64
C VAL A 23 -2.53 -7.91 1.16
N GLU A 24 -3.20 -8.93 0.63
CA GLU A 24 -2.49 -10.16 0.23
C GLU A 24 -1.61 -9.94 -1.01
N LYS A 25 -2.06 -9.09 -1.93
CA LYS A 25 -1.26 -8.70 -3.11
C LYS A 25 -0.01 -7.92 -2.72
N MET A 26 -0.12 -6.99 -1.78
CA MET A 26 1.04 -6.23 -1.30
C MET A 26 1.99 -7.08 -0.47
N LYS A 27 1.49 -7.99 0.38
CA LYS A 27 2.33 -8.98 1.07
C LYS A 27 3.13 -9.83 0.10
N LEU A 28 2.48 -10.32 -0.97
CA LEU A 28 3.16 -11.11 -1.99
C LEU A 28 4.24 -10.29 -2.70
N ALA A 29 3.92 -9.06 -3.11
CA ALA A 29 4.88 -8.20 -3.79
C ALA A 29 6.08 -7.82 -2.89
N ALA A 30 5.83 -7.52 -1.61
CA ALA A 30 6.88 -7.26 -0.63
C ALA A 30 7.79 -8.46 -0.43
N LYS A 31 7.20 -9.67 -0.31
CA LYS A 31 7.94 -10.94 -0.23
C LYS A 31 8.83 -11.17 -1.45
N GLU A 32 8.32 -10.95 -2.65
CA GLU A 32 9.10 -11.08 -3.89
C GLU A 32 10.29 -10.10 -3.94
N LEU A 33 10.13 -8.92 -3.34
CA LEU A 33 11.15 -7.89 -3.26
C LEU A 33 12.10 -8.04 -2.04
N GLY A 34 11.83 -8.99 -1.15
CA GLY A 34 12.63 -9.18 0.07
C GLY A 34 12.49 -8.06 1.10
N VAL A 35 11.40 -7.28 1.04
CA VAL A 35 11.15 -6.13 1.93
C VAL A 35 9.94 -6.39 2.83
N PRO A 36 9.84 -5.73 4.00
CA PRO A 36 8.66 -5.83 4.85
C PRO A 36 7.40 -5.24 4.21
N CYS A 37 6.25 -5.82 4.56
CA CYS A 37 4.93 -5.25 4.33
C CYS A 37 4.31 -4.89 5.69
N LEU A 38 4.28 -3.61 6.01
CA LEU A 38 3.78 -3.07 7.26
C LEU A 38 2.28 -2.76 7.10
N LEU A 39 1.46 -3.36 7.95
CA LEU A 39 0.01 -3.21 7.91
C LEU A 39 -0.44 -2.30 9.06
N TYR A 40 -1.39 -1.42 8.77
CA TYR A 40 -1.94 -0.45 9.71
C TYR A 40 -3.47 -0.60 9.75
N ASP A 41 -3.96 -1.35 10.73
CA ASP A 41 -5.41 -1.59 10.91
C ASP A 41 -6.06 -0.40 11.63
N ILE A 42 -6.95 0.31 10.93
CA ILE A 42 -7.65 1.49 11.45
C ILE A 42 -8.65 1.17 12.57
N ASP A 43 -9.01 -0.10 12.77
CA ASP A 43 -9.88 -0.52 13.87
C ASP A 43 -9.12 -0.87 15.16
N THR A 44 -7.79 -0.69 15.17
CA THR A 44 -6.91 -1.04 16.31
C THR A 44 -6.15 0.18 16.84
N GLU A 45 -5.25 -0.01 17.82
CA GLU A 45 -4.35 1.06 18.27
C GLU A 45 -3.46 1.65 17.16
N GLN A 46 -3.34 0.97 16.01
CA GLN A 46 -2.55 1.40 14.85
C GLN A 46 -3.19 2.58 14.09
N VAL A 47 -4.46 2.92 14.37
CA VAL A 47 -5.17 4.03 13.72
C VAL A 47 -4.40 5.35 13.79
N ARG A 48 -3.69 5.62 14.89
CA ARG A 48 -2.88 6.84 15.02
C ARG A 48 -1.72 6.87 14.02
N ALA A 49 -1.05 5.73 13.83
CA ALA A 49 0.04 5.60 12.87
C ALA A 49 -0.47 5.62 11.43
N ALA A 50 -1.64 5.01 11.17
CA ALA A 50 -2.33 5.10 9.89
C ALA A 50 -2.66 6.55 9.53
N ASP A 51 -3.31 7.27 10.45
CA ASP A 51 -3.65 8.68 10.32
C ASP A 51 -2.42 9.54 9.99
N GLU A 52 -1.33 9.38 10.74
CA GLU A 52 -0.10 10.14 10.51
C GLU A 52 0.53 9.85 9.14
N LEU A 53 0.52 8.59 8.71
CA LEU A 53 1.03 8.17 7.41
C LEU A 53 0.20 8.80 6.28
N VAL A 54 -1.13 8.69 6.35
CA VAL A 54 -2.04 9.24 5.35
C VAL A 54 -1.97 10.77 5.34
N LYS A 55 -1.95 11.44 6.49
CA LYS A 55 -1.80 12.91 6.60
C LYS A 55 -0.55 13.44 5.92
N LYS A 56 0.57 12.71 6.02
CA LYS A 56 1.86 13.15 5.49
C LYS A 56 2.05 12.81 4.02
N HIS A 57 1.54 11.66 3.58
CA HIS A 57 1.93 11.08 2.30
C HIS A 57 0.79 10.68 1.38
N GLY A 58 -0.46 10.59 1.88
CA GLY A 58 -1.58 9.99 1.15
C GLY A 58 -2.76 10.92 0.94
N ASP A 59 -3.88 10.32 0.57
CA ASP A 59 -5.14 11.03 0.33
C ASP A 59 -5.86 11.24 1.66
N TRP A 60 -5.38 12.21 2.44
CA TRP A 60 -5.99 12.53 3.73
C TRP A 60 -7.31 13.29 3.58
N SER A 61 -8.31 12.82 4.33
CA SER A 61 -9.50 13.57 4.71
C SER A 61 -10.01 13.01 6.04
N PRO A 62 -10.92 13.70 6.76
CA PRO A 62 -11.53 13.15 7.98
C PRO A 62 -12.17 11.77 7.79
N ASP A 63 -12.64 11.46 6.56
CA ASP A 63 -13.27 10.20 6.18
C ASP A 63 -12.50 9.54 5.01
N TYR A 64 -11.17 9.48 5.11
CA TYR A 64 -10.34 8.99 4.02
C TYR A 64 -10.66 7.55 3.64
N LEU A 65 -10.52 7.26 2.34
CA LEU A 65 -10.80 5.93 1.81
C LEU A 65 -9.66 4.96 2.12
N ILE A 66 -10.03 3.71 2.40
CA ILE A 66 -9.12 2.57 2.54
C ILE A 66 -9.44 1.50 1.48
N PRO A 67 -8.46 0.70 1.04
CA PRO A 67 -7.05 0.72 1.46
C PRO A 67 -6.28 1.91 0.87
N GLN A 68 -5.22 2.33 1.56
CA GLN A 68 -4.16 3.14 0.96
C GLN A 68 -2.82 2.40 1.02
N VAL A 69 -2.06 2.43 -0.07
CA VAL A 69 -0.77 1.75 -0.20
C VAL A 69 0.33 2.76 -0.45
N PHE A 70 1.46 2.56 0.23
CA PHE A 70 2.66 3.38 0.12
C PHE A 70 3.90 2.53 -0.09
N VAL A 71 4.90 3.12 -0.73
CA VAL A 71 6.26 2.57 -0.86
C VAL A 71 7.23 3.51 -0.17
N GLU A 72 7.92 3.02 0.85
CA GLU A 72 9.08 3.68 1.45
C GLU A 72 10.33 3.26 0.66
N PHE A 73 11.18 4.22 0.29
CA PHE A 73 12.45 4.00 -0.39
C PHE A 73 13.63 4.12 0.59
N GLU A 74 14.78 3.57 0.22
CA GLU A 74 15.98 3.59 1.07
C GLU A 74 16.50 5.01 1.40
N ASP A 75 16.18 6.01 0.59
CA ASP A 75 16.52 7.41 0.85
C ASP A 75 15.56 8.12 1.83
N GLY A 76 14.54 7.40 2.31
CA GLY A 76 13.52 7.89 3.22
C GLY A 76 12.32 8.54 2.53
N GLU A 77 12.27 8.60 1.20
CA GLU A 77 11.07 9.04 0.49
C GLU A 77 9.93 8.02 0.70
N VAL A 78 8.72 8.51 0.98
CA VAL A 78 7.51 7.69 1.03
C VAL A 78 6.55 8.19 -0.05
N LYS A 79 6.24 7.31 -1.01
CA LYS A 79 5.28 7.61 -2.08
C LYS A 79 3.99 6.87 -1.85
N HIS A 80 2.88 7.58 -1.92
CA HIS A 80 1.55 6.98 -2.05
C HIS A 80 1.31 6.50 -3.48
N VAL A 81 0.80 5.28 -3.62
CA VAL A 81 0.73 4.59 -4.92
C VAL A 81 -0.64 4.00 -5.24
N LEU A 82 -1.55 3.93 -4.26
CA LEU A 82 -2.91 3.46 -4.47
C LEU A 82 -3.84 3.91 -3.34
N THR A 83 -5.03 4.36 -3.73
CA THR A 83 -6.22 4.46 -2.87
C THR A 83 -7.30 3.55 -3.45
N GLY A 84 -8.07 2.91 -2.57
CA GLY A 84 -9.22 2.08 -2.95
C GLY A 84 -10.29 2.87 -3.70
N TYR A 85 -10.98 2.20 -4.61
CA TYR A 85 -12.05 2.79 -5.42
C TYR A 85 -13.41 2.55 -4.75
N PRO A 86 -14.15 3.60 -4.37
CA PRO A 86 -15.45 3.46 -3.72
C PRO A 86 -16.52 2.87 -4.65
N GLU A 87 -16.30 2.87 -5.96
CA GLU A 87 -17.22 2.35 -6.98
C GLU A 87 -17.37 0.82 -6.93
N GLY A 88 -16.43 0.11 -6.31
CA GLY A 88 -16.55 -1.33 -6.07
C GLY A 88 -15.22 -2.07 -5.96
N VAL A 89 -15.26 -3.23 -5.29
CA VAL A 89 -14.09 -4.08 -4.99
C VAL A 89 -13.33 -4.48 -6.27
N GLU A 90 -14.07 -4.70 -7.36
CA GLU A 90 -13.50 -5.06 -8.66
C GLU A 90 -12.58 -3.99 -9.24
N TYR A 91 -12.94 -2.70 -9.08
CA TYR A 91 -12.11 -1.59 -9.52
C TYR A 91 -10.82 -1.51 -8.70
N THR A 92 -10.92 -1.65 -7.37
CA THR A 92 -9.73 -1.76 -6.50
C THR A 92 -8.85 -2.94 -6.91
N ARG A 93 -9.43 -4.11 -7.19
CA ARG A 93 -8.69 -5.31 -7.61
C ARG A 93 -7.90 -5.06 -8.89
N VAL A 94 -8.53 -4.47 -9.91
CA VAL A 94 -7.86 -4.10 -11.17
C VAL A 94 -6.75 -3.08 -10.92
N ALA A 95 -6.99 -2.07 -10.09
CA ALA A 95 -5.97 -1.07 -9.76
C ALA A 95 -4.76 -1.68 -9.05
N VAL A 96 -4.98 -2.59 -8.09
CA VAL A 96 -3.91 -3.33 -7.41
C VAL A 96 -3.13 -4.21 -8.39
N ASP A 97 -3.81 -4.92 -9.27
CA ASP A 97 -3.16 -5.76 -10.30
C ASP A 97 -2.35 -4.91 -11.30
N ASN A 98 -2.85 -3.73 -11.67
CA ASN A 98 -2.13 -2.78 -12.52
C ASN A 98 -0.90 -2.20 -11.80
N LEU A 99 -1.02 -1.87 -10.51
CA LEU A 99 0.07 -1.37 -9.69
C LEU A 99 1.24 -2.35 -9.67
N VAL A 100 1.02 -3.63 -9.36
CA VAL A 100 2.09 -4.64 -9.29
C VAL A 100 2.68 -5.01 -10.67
N ARG A 101 2.01 -4.60 -11.76
CA ARG A 101 2.47 -4.77 -13.15
C ARG A 101 3.12 -3.51 -13.72
N SER A 102 3.03 -2.39 -13.00
CA SER A 102 3.54 -1.08 -13.43
C SER A 102 5.05 -1.09 -13.64
N GLU A 103 5.54 -0.14 -14.45
CA GLU A 103 6.97 0.04 -14.69
C GLU A 103 7.74 0.33 -13.40
N MET A 104 7.14 1.08 -12.47
CA MET A 104 7.67 1.31 -11.13
C MET A 104 7.96 -0.01 -10.41
N PHE A 105 6.98 -0.92 -10.33
CA PHE A 105 7.17 -2.22 -9.67
C PHE A 105 8.15 -3.13 -10.41
N ARG A 106 8.17 -3.10 -11.74
CA ARG A 106 9.18 -3.83 -12.53
C ARG A 106 10.58 -3.32 -12.23
N THR A 107 10.75 -2.01 -12.10
CA THR A 107 12.03 -1.38 -11.76
C THR A 107 12.46 -1.71 -10.34
N LEU A 108 11.52 -1.83 -9.39
CA LEU A 108 11.81 -2.32 -8.04
C LEU A 108 12.29 -3.78 -8.04
N ARG A 109 11.67 -4.65 -8.85
CA ARG A 109 12.03 -6.08 -8.94
C ARG A 109 13.34 -6.36 -9.66
N ALA A 110 13.74 -5.50 -10.60
CA ALA A 110 14.95 -5.71 -11.39
C ALA A 110 16.25 -5.37 -10.63
N GLN A 111 16.16 -5.00 -9.35
CA GLN A 111 17.30 -4.57 -8.55
C GLN A 111 17.97 -5.80 -7.90
N PRO A 112 19.29 -6.00 -8.06
CA PRO A 112 19.98 -7.12 -7.44
C PRO A 112 19.95 -6.99 -5.92
N GLY A 113 19.55 -8.07 -5.24
CA GLY A 113 19.57 -8.20 -3.78
C GLY A 113 20.96 -8.16 -3.18
#